data_AF-A0A7S2J6M3-F1
#
_entry.id   AF-A0A7S2J6M3-F1
#
_cell.length_a   1.000
_cell.length_b   1.000
_cell.length_c   1.000
_cell.angle_alpha   90.00
_cell.angle_beta   90.00
_cell.angle_gamma   90.00
#
_symmetry.space_group_name_H-M   'P 1'
#
loop_
_entity.id
_entity.type
_entity.pdbx_description
1 polymer ?
#
loop_
_entity_poly.entity_id
_entity_poly.type
_entity_poly.pdbx_seq_one_letter_code
_entity_poly.pdbx_strand_id
1 'polypeptide(L)'
;LGGRRGEGCAGRGPAERPSAAMGAARSMCCRDDRTGREIVELIEDDGLGLLRDSKSDGLVTGAQILPSEVVPDGPIYGEIWPEHWGLTIGQVRELLDKCQQDPRWDSSHTMRELVNEFVVPLTKGTGIGYALLRNGPCPLEVTTVVSHCWSENAERLVAVLEHAVRPDEVLFIPVLALYQCEDHFGPTIRQQLGVSP
;
A
#
# COMPACT_ATOMS: atom_id res chain seq x y z
N LEU A 1 -30.12 23.00 -9.44
CA LEU A 1 -30.11 21.58 -9.87
C LEU A 1 -28.97 21.42 -10.88
N GLY A 2 -27.74 21.22 -10.40
CA GLY A 2 -26.55 21.08 -11.24
C GLY A 2 -25.94 19.71 -11.01
N GLY A 3 -26.15 18.78 -11.95
CA GLY A 3 -25.58 17.44 -11.91
C GLY A 3 -24.11 17.47 -12.32
N ARG A 4 -23.21 17.00 -11.44
CA ARG A 4 -21.82 16.73 -11.79
C ARG A 4 -21.77 15.42 -12.58
N ARG A 5 -21.19 15.47 -13.79
CA ARG A 5 -20.89 14.30 -14.61
C ARG A 5 -19.70 13.57 -13.98
N GLY A 6 -19.85 12.28 -13.70
CA GLY A 6 -18.74 11.41 -13.32
C GLY A 6 -17.83 11.21 -14.52
N GLU A 7 -16.55 11.49 -14.34
CA GLU A 7 -15.50 11.16 -15.30
C GLU A 7 -15.34 9.63 -15.33
N GLY A 8 -15.62 9.04 -16.48
CA GLY A 8 -15.48 7.59 -16.69
C GLY A 8 -14.01 7.21 -16.76
N CYS A 9 -13.63 6.19 -15.98
CA CYS A 9 -12.34 5.52 -16.13
C CYS A 9 -12.31 4.84 -17.51
N ALA A 10 -11.54 5.40 -18.44
CA ALA A 10 -11.32 4.80 -19.75
C ALA A 10 -10.51 3.50 -19.57
N GLY A 11 -11.14 2.36 -19.87
CA GLY A 11 -10.55 1.04 -19.71
C GLY A 11 -9.27 0.88 -20.54
N ARG A 12 -8.14 0.68 -19.86
CA ARG A 12 -6.96 0.04 -20.41
C ARG A 12 -7.09 -1.47 -20.14
N GLY A 13 -6.95 -2.29 -21.19
CA GLY A 13 -6.96 -3.74 -21.06
C GLY A 13 -5.81 -4.26 -20.16
N PRO A 14 -5.86 -5.53 -19.73
CA PRO A 14 -4.82 -6.12 -18.89
C PRO A 14 -3.46 -6.02 -19.60
N ALA A 15 -2.52 -5.33 -18.95
CA ALA A 15 -1.20 -5.05 -19.51
C ALA A 15 -0.41 -6.36 -19.68
N GLU A 16 -0.02 -6.67 -20.92
CA GLU A 16 1.06 -7.62 -21.19
C GLU A 16 2.36 -7.10 -20.55
N ARG A 17 3.09 -7.98 -19.86
CA ARG A 17 4.29 -7.67 -19.08
C ARG A 17 5.35 -6.88 -19.87
N PRO A 18 5.71 -5.64 -19.48
CA PRO A 18 6.98 -5.04 -19.83
C PRO A 18 8.06 -5.52 -18.85
N SER A 19 9.22 -5.80 -19.41
CA SER A 19 10.45 -6.17 -18.72
C SER A 19 10.99 -5.02 -17.85
N ALA A 20 11.62 -5.41 -16.74
CA ALA A 20 12.24 -4.61 -15.70
C ALA A 20 12.87 -3.27 -16.13
N ALA A 21 12.37 -2.21 -15.51
CA ALA A 21 13.18 -1.05 -15.12
C ALA A 21 12.52 -0.40 -13.90
N MET A 22 12.81 -0.91 -12.70
CA MET A 22 12.61 -0.14 -11.47
C MET A 22 13.52 1.09 -11.57
N GLY A 23 12.93 2.22 -11.92
CA GLY A 23 13.57 3.53 -11.77
C GLY A 23 13.91 3.78 -10.30
N ALA A 24 14.96 4.55 -10.06
CA ALA A 24 15.55 4.82 -8.76
C ALA A 24 14.49 5.00 -7.64
N ALA A 25 14.38 4.00 -6.76
CA ALA A 25 13.57 4.07 -5.57
C ALA A 25 14.11 5.18 -4.67
N ARG A 26 13.32 6.24 -4.47
CA ARG A 26 13.63 7.25 -3.45
C ARG A 26 13.16 6.69 -2.12
N SER A 27 14.09 6.15 -1.34
CA SER A 27 13.85 5.79 0.06
C SER A 27 13.85 7.08 0.89
N MET A 28 12.77 7.31 1.62
CA MET A 28 12.63 8.45 2.52
C MET A 28 12.55 7.93 3.96
N CYS A 29 13.57 8.24 4.76
CA CYS A 29 13.67 7.82 6.15
C CYS A 29 13.22 8.96 7.08
N CYS A 30 12.29 8.66 7.99
CA CYS A 30 11.94 9.56 9.09
C CYS A 30 13.09 9.60 10.12
N ARG A 31 13.54 10.80 10.48
CA ARG A 31 14.63 11.04 11.45
C ARG A 31 14.08 10.99 12.88
N ASP A 32 14.75 10.25 13.76
CA ASP A 32 14.47 10.26 15.20
C ASP A 32 15.14 11.48 15.87
N ASP A 33 14.31 12.43 16.33
CA ASP A 33 14.76 13.66 17.00
C ASP A 33 15.45 13.42 18.36
N ARG A 34 15.27 12.25 18.99
CA ARG A 34 15.87 11.93 20.29
C ARG A 34 17.29 11.39 20.19
N THR A 35 17.59 10.64 19.14
CA THR A 35 18.89 9.97 18.98
C THR A 35 19.79 10.62 17.93
N GLY A 36 19.21 11.45 17.04
CA GLY A 36 19.95 12.09 15.95
C GLY A 36 20.58 11.10 14.97
N ARG A 37 20.29 9.80 15.11
CA ARG A 37 20.80 8.74 14.24
C ARG A 37 19.93 8.67 13.00
N GLU A 38 20.57 8.89 11.87
CA GLU A 38 20.05 8.54 10.56
C GLU A 38 20.14 7.01 10.46
N ILE A 39 19.02 6.30 10.61
CA ILE A 39 18.96 4.89 10.23
C ILE A 39 18.70 4.89 8.73
N VAL A 40 19.78 5.02 7.97
CA VAL A 40 19.77 4.70 6.54
C VAL A 40 19.94 3.19 6.47
N GLU A 41 18.86 2.44 6.38
CA GLU A 41 18.96 1.16 5.69
C GLU A 41 19.09 1.50 4.20
N LEU A 42 20.33 1.73 3.81
CA LEU A 42 20.74 1.53 2.43
C LEU A 42 20.42 0.07 2.15
N ILE A 43 19.43 -0.19 1.30
CA ILE A 43 19.52 -1.38 0.46
C ILE A 43 20.65 -1.04 -0.51
N GLU A 44 21.89 -1.32 -0.11
CA GLU A 44 23.05 -1.29 -1.00
C GLU A 44 22.83 -2.39 -2.05
N ASP A 45 22.95 -2.02 -3.32
CA ASP A 45 22.63 -2.82 -4.50
C ASP A 45 23.84 -3.68 -4.96
N ASP A 46 24.76 -4.01 -4.05
CA ASP A 46 26.04 -4.61 -4.42
C ASP A 46 26.63 -5.53 -3.35
N GLY A 47 25.99 -6.71 -3.22
CA GLY A 47 26.52 -7.85 -2.49
C GLY A 47 26.39 -9.21 -3.19
N LEU A 48 25.92 -9.29 -4.44
CA LEU A 48 25.80 -10.55 -5.17
C LEU A 48 26.87 -10.68 -6.26
N GLY A 49 28.00 -11.23 -5.83
CA GLY A 49 28.92 -11.91 -6.72
C GLY A 49 28.18 -12.95 -7.55
N LEU A 50 28.49 -12.95 -8.85
CA LEU A 50 28.15 -13.95 -9.85
C LEU A 50 28.11 -15.38 -9.28
N LEU A 51 26.90 -15.93 -9.19
CA LEU A 51 26.67 -17.34 -9.45
C LEU A 51 25.41 -17.46 -10.31
N ARG A 52 25.65 -17.49 -11.62
CA ARG A 52 24.78 -18.20 -12.54
C ARG A 52 24.65 -19.63 -12.00
N ASP A 53 23.48 -19.99 -11.51
CA ASP A 53 23.01 -21.34 -11.68
C ASP A 53 21.50 -21.40 -11.89
N SER A 54 21.14 -22.28 -12.81
CA SER A 54 19.84 -22.33 -13.46
C SER A 54 18.88 -23.20 -12.66
N LYS A 55 17.78 -22.61 -12.16
CA LYS A 55 16.45 -23.24 -12.04
C LYS A 55 15.44 -22.23 -11.46
N SER A 56 14.55 -21.76 -12.31
CA SER A 56 13.41 -20.91 -11.94
C SER A 56 12.33 -21.79 -11.29
N ASP A 57 12.45 -22.04 -9.99
CA ASP A 57 11.29 -22.41 -9.18
C ASP A 57 10.55 -21.11 -8.85
N GLY A 58 9.31 -21.01 -9.33
CA GLY A 58 8.52 -19.78 -9.34
C GLY A 58 8.38 -19.15 -7.96
N LEU A 59 8.97 -17.97 -7.79
CA LEU A 59 8.78 -17.10 -6.64
C LEU A 59 7.34 -16.57 -6.67
N VAL A 60 6.47 -17.16 -5.84
CA VAL A 60 5.07 -16.73 -5.69
C VAL A 60 5.04 -15.58 -4.67
N THR A 61 5.22 -14.35 -5.13
CA THR A 61 4.73 -13.16 -4.42
C THR A 61 3.20 -13.13 -4.57
N GLY A 62 2.47 -13.11 -3.45
CA GLY A 62 1.03 -13.30 -3.45
C GLY A 62 0.26 -12.04 -3.81
N ALA A 63 -0.31 -12.00 -5.02
CA ALA A 63 -1.27 -10.98 -5.43
C ALA A 63 -2.48 -10.92 -4.48
N GLN A 64 -3.09 -9.74 -4.36
CA GLN A 64 -4.36 -9.55 -3.64
C GLN A 64 -5.53 -9.69 -4.61
N ILE A 65 -6.68 -10.12 -4.06
CA ILE A 65 -7.87 -10.47 -4.84
C ILE A 65 -9.02 -9.51 -4.47
N LEU A 66 -9.44 -8.62 -5.38
CA LEU A 66 -10.54 -7.67 -5.13
C LEU A 66 -11.93 -8.35 -5.18
N PRO A 67 -12.82 -8.15 -4.19
CA PRO A 67 -14.23 -8.50 -4.30
C PRO A 67 -14.92 -7.58 -5.33
N SER A 68 -15.66 -8.18 -6.26
CA SER A 68 -16.60 -7.45 -7.11
C SER A 68 -18.01 -7.93 -6.82
N GLU A 69 -18.98 -7.02 -6.83
CA GLU A 69 -20.36 -7.29 -6.42
C GLU A 69 -21.03 -8.36 -7.30
N VAL A 70 -21.85 -9.20 -6.68
CA VAL A 70 -22.43 -10.41 -7.26
C VAL A 70 -23.53 -10.05 -8.27
N VAL A 71 -23.17 -10.11 -9.55
CA VAL A 71 -24.08 -10.23 -10.71
C VAL A 71 -23.92 -11.66 -11.27
N PRO A 72 -24.95 -12.32 -11.84
CA PRO A 72 -24.92 -13.77 -12.12
C PRO A 72 -23.86 -14.26 -13.12
N ASP A 73 -23.21 -13.37 -13.89
CA ASP A 73 -21.99 -13.61 -14.68
C ASP A 73 -20.78 -13.08 -13.89
N GLY A 74 -20.39 -13.82 -12.86
CA GLY A 74 -19.53 -13.34 -11.78
C GLY A 74 -18.16 -12.78 -12.19
N PRO A 75 -17.61 -11.85 -11.40
CA PRO A 75 -16.39 -11.13 -11.76
C PRO A 75 -15.17 -12.06 -11.73
N ILE A 76 -14.38 -11.97 -12.80
CA ILE A 76 -13.05 -12.55 -12.84
C ILE A 76 -12.19 -11.71 -11.90
N TYR A 77 -11.90 -12.29 -10.74
CA TYR A 77 -10.88 -11.84 -9.81
C TYR A 77 -9.53 -11.78 -10.54
N GLY A 78 -9.10 -10.58 -10.90
CA GLY A 78 -7.74 -10.37 -11.40
C GLY A 78 -6.76 -10.37 -10.24
N GLU A 79 -5.68 -11.13 -10.35
CA GLU A 79 -4.51 -10.97 -9.49
C GLU A 79 -3.97 -9.55 -9.66
N ILE A 80 -4.02 -8.73 -8.60
CA ILE A 80 -3.43 -7.41 -8.62
C ILE A 80 -2.08 -7.46 -7.93
N TRP A 81 -1.05 -7.11 -8.67
CA TRP A 81 0.31 -7.13 -8.20
C TRP A 81 0.63 -5.93 -7.28
N PRO A 82 1.56 -6.06 -6.32
CA PRO A 82 1.88 -5.02 -5.33
C PRO A 82 2.23 -3.65 -5.90
N GLU A 83 2.77 -3.61 -7.12
CA GLU A 83 3.08 -2.38 -7.86
C GLU A 83 1.83 -1.55 -8.13
N HIS A 84 0.62 -2.09 -7.92
CA HIS A 84 -0.64 -1.39 -8.11
C HIS A 84 -1.41 -1.12 -6.80
N TRP A 85 -0.79 -1.36 -5.63
CA TRP A 85 -1.41 -1.15 -4.32
C TRP A 85 -1.08 0.24 -3.75
N GLY A 86 -1.04 1.23 -4.64
CA GLY A 86 -0.65 2.60 -4.31
C GLY A 86 -1.78 3.45 -3.74
N LEU A 87 -1.41 4.53 -3.03
CA LEU A 87 -2.29 5.58 -2.55
C LEU A 87 -1.68 6.95 -2.85
N THR A 88 -2.50 7.94 -3.21
CA THR A 88 -2.01 9.33 -3.27
C THR A 88 -1.92 9.93 -1.86
N ILE A 89 -1.09 10.95 -1.68
CA ILE A 89 -1.03 11.67 -0.40
C ILE A 89 -2.39 12.24 0.03
N GLY A 90 -3.21 12.68 -0.93
CA GLY A 90 -4.57 13.13 -0.67
C GLY A 90 -5.46 12.03 -0.09
N GLN A 91 -5.34 10.78 -0.58
CA GLN A 91 -6.10 9.66 -0.02
C GLN A 91 -5.65 9.27 1.39
N VAL A 92 -4.35 9.37 1.67
CA VAL A 92 -3.80 9.16 3.02
C VAL A 92 -4.31 10.24 3.98
N ARG A 93 -4.33 11.50 3.54
CA ARG A 93 -4.90 12.62 4.31
C ARG A 93 -6.38 12.44 4.58
N GLU A 94 -7.16 12.05 3.57
CA GLU A 94 -8.60 11.77 3.72
C GLU A 94 -8.87 10.63 4.73
N LEU A 95 -8.02 9.61 4.79
CA LEU A 95 -8.12 8.57 5.81
C LEU A 95 -7.91 9.18 7.21
N LEU A 96 -6.84 9.96 7.40
CA LEU A 96 -6.56 10.60 8.67
C LEU A 96 -7.68 11.57 9.10
N ASP A 97 -8.20 12.37 8.18
CA ASP A 97 -9.30 13.30 8.45
C ASP A 97 -10.57 12.57 8.91
N LYS A 98 -10.85 11.38 8.37
CA LYS A 98 -11.95 10.52 8.83
C LYS A 98 -11.70 9.96 10.23
N CYS A 99 -10.46 9.55 10.51
CA CYS A 99 -10.08 9.10 11.84
C CYS A 99 -10.24 10.22 12.87
N GLN A 100 -9.77 11.44 12.57
CA GLN A 100 -9.88 12.61 13.45
C GLN A 100 -11.32 13.06 13.74
N GLN A 101 -12.30 12.65 12.93
CA GLN A 101 -13.72 12.89 13.19
C GLN A 101 -14.34 11.87 14.16
N ASP A 102 -13.69 10.74 14.40
CA ASP A 102 -14.14 9.73 15.36
C ASP A 102 -13.75 10.17 16.79
N PRO A 103 -14.70 10.19 17.76
CA PRO A 103 -14.39 10.58 19.14
C PRO A 103 -13.35 9.70 19.85
N ARG A 104 -13.05 8.52 19.30
CA ARG A 104 -12.01 7.62 19.82
C ARG A 104 -10.61 8.03 19.38
N TRP A 105 -10.47 8.91 18.39
CA TRP A 105 -9.17 9.35 17.91
C TRP A 105 -8.47 10.28 18.89
N ASP A 106 -7.19 10.01 19.14
CA ASP A 106 -6.30 10.88 19.89
C ASP A 106 -5.09 11.27 19.02
N SER A 107 -4.66 12.52 19.10
CA SER A 107 -3.51 13.03 18.32
C SER A 107 -2.18 12.31 18.62
N SER A 108 -2.08 11.61 19.74
CA SER A 108 -0.93 10.78 20.09
C SER A 108 -0.95 9.39 19.45
N HIS A 109 -2.03 9.01 18.76
CA HIS A 109 -2.14 7.71 18.11
C HIS A 109 -0.97 7.42 17.16
N THR A 110 -0.48 6.20 17.30
CA THR A 110 0.58 5.61 16.51
C THR A 110 0.03 4.96 15.24
N MET A 111 0.92 4.60 14.31
CA MET A 111 0.54 3.82 13.14
C MET A 111 -0.12 2.49 13.51
N ARG A 112 0.29 1.86 14.63
CA ARG A 112 -0.36 0.65 15.15
C ARG A 112 -1.81 0.90 15.55
N GLU A 113 -2.09 1.99 16.26
CA GLU A 113 -3.46 2.36 16.69
C GLU A 113 -4.32 2.75 15.49
N LEU A 114 -3.79 3.55 14.55
CA LEU A 114 -4.45 3.84 13.27
C LEU A 114 -4.88 2.54 12.56
N VAL A 115 -3.96 1.57 12.45
CA VAL A 115 -4.23 0.32 11.75
C VAL A 115 -5.27 -0.52 12.49
N ASN A 116 -5.06 -0.78 13.78
CA ASN A 116 -5.91 -1.70 14.54
C ASN A 116 -7.32 -1.15 14.75
N GLU A 117 -7.46 0.15 14.97
CA GLU A 117 -8.74 0.76 15.37
C GLU A 117 -9.56 1.28 14.18
N PHE A 118 -8.91 1.55 13.04
CA PHE A 118 -9.57 2.16 11.88
C PHE A 118 -9.37 1.34 10.61
N VAL A 119 -8.14 0.99 10.23
CA VAL A 119 -7.89 0.27 8.97
C VAL A 119 -8.44 -1.15 9.01
N VAL A 120 -8.12 -1.92 10.04
CA VAL A 120 -8.57 -3.31 10.18
C VAL A 120 -10.10 -3.41 10.18
N PRO A 121 -10.86 -2.57 10.93
CA PRO A 121 -12.32 -2.57 10.83
C PRO A 121 -12.85 -2.23 9.43
N LEU A 122 -12.19 -1.32 8.69
CA LEU A 122 -12.61 -0.94 7.34
C LEU A 122 -12.36 -2.05 6.30
N THR A 123 -11.28 -2.81 6.46
CA THR A 123 -10.91 -3.88 5.52
C THR A 123 -11.46 -5.25 5.92
N LYS A 124 -12.01 -5.41 7.13
CA LYS A 124 -12.50 -6.71 7.63
C LYS A 124 -13.48 -7.37 6.66
N GLY A 125 -13.27 -8.66 6.38
CA GLY A 125 -14.11 -9.46 5.50
C GLY A 125 -13.93 -9.18 4.00
N THR A 126 -13.02 -8.28 3.62
CA THR A 126 -12.82 -7.92 2.20
C THR A 126 -11.72 -8.74 1.53
N GLY A 127 -10.76 -9.25 2.32
CA GLY A 127 -9.59 -9.95 1.81
C GLY A 127 -8.54 -9.05 1.14
N ILE A 128 -8.69 -7.72 1.22
CA ILE A 128 -7.79 -6.74 0.58
C ILE A 128 -7.42 -5.60 1.51
N GLY A 129 -6.21 -5.06 1.33
CA GLY A 129 -5.73 -3.89 2.03
C GLY A 129 -6.48 -2.61 1.65
N TYR A 130 -6.32 -1.58 2.48
CA TYR A 130 -7.03 -0.32 2.34
C TYR A 130 -6.76 0.38 1.00
N ALA A 131 -5.53 0.32 0.49
CA ALA A 131 -5.17 0.90 -0.81
C ALA A 131 -6.04 0.37 -1.95
N LEU A 132 -6.18 -0.96 -2.00
CA LEU A 132 -7.01 -1.63 -2.99
C LEU A 132 -8.50 -1.43 -2.73
N LEU A 133 -8.94 -1.44 -1.47
CA LEU A 133 -10.32 -1.12 -1.11
C LEU A 133 -10.72 0.28 -1.57
N ARG A 134 -9.80 1.25 -1.48
CA ARG A 134 -10.03 2.64 -1.88
C ARG A 134 -10.07 2.81 -3.40
N ASN A 135 -9.18 2.13 -4.12
CA ASN A 135 -8.97 2.32 -5.56
C ASN A 135 -9.78 1.36 -6.43
N GLY A 136 -10.26 0.25 -5.85
CA GLY A 136 -11.17 -0.73 -6.45
C GLY A 136 -10.97 -0.92 -7.96
N PRO A 137 -11.84 -0.34 -8.81
CA PRO A 137 -11.81 -0.54 -10.26
C PRO A 137 -10.59 0.04 -10.99
N CYS A 138 -9.83 0.94 -10.35
CA CYS A 138 -8.65 1.58 -10.94
C CYS A 138 -7.48 1.59 -9.95
N PRO A 139 -6.80 0.45 -9.73
CA PRO A 139 -5.58 0.36 -8.94
C PRO A 139 -4.52 1.37 -9.39
N LEU A 140 -3.74 1.90 -8.45
CA LEU A 140 -2.76 2.95 -8.73
C LEU A 140 -1.34 2.38 -8.74
N GLU A 141 -0.62 2.62 -9.83
CA GLU A 141 0.77 2.20 -9.99
C GLU A 141 1.69 2.99 -9.03
N VAL A 142 2.45 2.27 -8.22
CA VAL A 142 3.33 2.78 -7.16
C VAL A 142 4.56 3.43 -7.76
N THR A 143 4.86 4.65 -7.32
CA THR A 143 6.11 5.35 -7.68
C THR A 143 7.08 5.45 -6.50
N THR A 144 6.58 5.37 -5.27
CA THR A 144 7.35 5.61 -4.04
C THR A 144 6.95 4.59 -2.97
N VAL A 145 7.94 3.96 -2.33
CA VAL A 145 7.72 3.07 -1.17
C VAL A 145 8.01 3.85 0.11
N VAL A 146 7.11 3.76 1.09
CA VAL A 146 7.25 4.45 2.38
C VAL A 146 7.40 3.39 3.48
N SER A 147 8.59 3.30 4.06
CA SER A 147 8.82 2.56 5.30
C SER A 147 8.44 3.41 6.50
N HIS A 148 7.93 2.78 7.56
CA HIS A 148 7.50 3.45 8.79
C HIS A 148 7.67 2.51 9.98
N CYS A 149 7.58 3.06 11.19
CA CYS A 149 7.57 2.27 12.42
C CYS A 149 6.17 2.13 13.00
N TRP A 150 5.85 0.98 13.58
CA TRP A 150 4.56 0.76 14.26
C TRP A 150 4.26 1.76 15.39
N SER A 151 5.31 2.23 16.08
CA SER A 151 5.23 3.20 17.18
C SER A 151 5.41 4.65 16.73
N GLU A 152 5.52 4.90 15.42
CA GLU A 152 5.56 6.26 14.88
C GLU A 152 4.19 6.91 15.03
N ASN A 153 4.15 8.20 15.37
CA ASN A 153 2.90 8.95 15.46
C ASN A 153 2.28 9.13 14.06
N ALA A 154 1.00 8.79 13.93
CA ALA A 154 0.32 8.74 12.64
C ALA A 154 0.17 10.14 12.01
N GLU A 155 -0.26 11.15 12.79
CA GLU A 155 -0.42 12.52 12.30
C GLU A 155 0.91 13.10 11.82
N ARG A 156 1.98 12.88 12.59
CA ARG A 156 3.33 13.32 12.24
C ARG A 156 3.82 12.67 10.95
N LEU A 157 3.61 11.36 10.77
CA LEU A 157 3.99 10.68 9.53
C LEU A 157 3.26 11.32 8.33
N VAL A 158 1.94 11.52 8.42
CA VAL A 158 1.16 12.13 7.32
C VAL A 158 1.64 13.55 7.04
N ALA A 159 1.90 14.37 8.06
CA ALA A 159 2.42 15.73 7.88
C ALA A 159 3.79 15.73 7.20
N VAL A 160 4.69 14.79 7.55
CA VAL A 160 5.99 14.63 6.87
C VAL A 160 5.78 14.25 5.40
N LEU A 161 4.87 13.31 5.12
CA LEU A 161 4.56 12.90 3.75
C LEU A 161 4.01 14.07 2.93
N GLU A 162 3.09 14.87 3.46
CA GLU A 162 2.53 16.06 2.78
C GLU A 162 3.60 17.06 2.32
N HIS A 163 4.71 17.15 3.06
CA HIS A 163 5.82 18.05 2.71
C HIS A 163 6.86 17.41 1.79
N ALA A 164 7.05 16.10 1.88
CA ALA A 164 8.20 15.45 1.27
C ALA A 164 7.88 14.68 -0.03
N VAL A 165 6.63 14.27 -0.22
CA VAL A 165 6.19 13.60 -1.45
C VAL A 165 5.65 14.61 -2.44
N ARG A 166 5.80 14.33 -3.73
CA ARG A 166 5.18 15.17 -4.76
C ARG A 166 3.67 14.89 -4.85
N PRO A 167 2.85 15.87 -5.25
CA PRO A 167 1.41 15.66 -5.40
C PRO A 167 1.03 14.56 -6.41
N ASP A 168 1.89 14.29 -7.39
CA ASP A 168 1.71 13.25 -8.42
C ASP A 168 2.31 11.88 -8.05
N GLU A 169 2.98 11.76 -6.89
CA GLU A 169 3.51 10.48 -6.44
C GLU A 169 2.42 9.57 -5.86
N VAL A 170 2.59 8.28 -6.11
CA VAL A 170 1.73 7.20 -5.62
C VAL A 170 2.54 6.37 -4.65
N LEU A 171 2.05 6.32 -3.41
CA LEU A 171 2.75 5.77 -2.26
C LEU A 171 2.32 4.33 -1.99
N PHE A 172 3.28 3.43 -1.87
CA PHE A 172 3.08 2.14 -1.23
C PHE A 172 3.46 2.26 0.25
N ILE A 173 2.45 2.27 1.12
CA ILE A 173 2.62 2.26 2.58
C ILE A 173 2.21 0.86 3.06
N PRO A 174 3.14 -0.03 3.48
CA PRO A 174 2.85 -1.44 3.72
C PRO A 174 1.65 -1.70 4.63
N VAL A 175 1.46 -0.89 5.67
CA VAL A 175 0.32 -1.05 6.60
C VAL A 175 -1.04 -0.67 6.03
N LEU A 176 -1.07 0.12 4.96
CA LEU A 176 -2.30 0.48 4.25
C LEU A 176 -2.49 -0.36 2.97
N ALA A 177 -1.40 -0.81 2.35
CA ALA A 177 -1.42 -1.58 1.13
C ALA A 177 -1.73 -3.07 1.37
N LEU A 178 -1.18 -3.66 2.44
CA LEU A 178 -1.39 -5.06 2.79
C LEU A 178 -2.71 -5.28 3.53
N TYR A 179 -3.29 -6.46 3.36
CA TYR A 179 -4.43 -6.91 4.14
C TYR A 179 -3.99 -7.29 5.56
N GLN A 180 -4.37 -6.47 6.54
CA GLN A 180 -3.92 -6.58 7.95
C GLN A 180 -4.86 -7.41 8.85
N CYS A 181 -6.07 -7.77 8.40
CA CYS A 181 -7.10 -8.29 9.30
C CYS A 181 -6.84 -9.72 9.80
N GLU A 182 -6.12 -10.55 9.03
CA GLU A 182 -5.87 -11.97 9.31
C GLU A 182 -7.14 -12.78 9.69
N ASP A 183 -8.30 -12.39 9.16
CA ASP A 183 -9.63 -12.95 9.49
C ASP A 183 -10.06 -14.10 8.55
N HIS A 184 -9.12 -14.66 7.80
CA HIS A 184 -9.30 -15.73 6.83
C HIS A 184 -10.13 -15.39 5.57
N PHE A 185 -10.53 -14.13 5.35
CA PHE A 185 -11.18 -13.73 4.09
C PHE A 185 -10.19 -13.46 2.94
N GLY A 186 -8.92 -13.22 3.26
CA GLY A 186 -7.87 -12.91 2.30
C GLY A 186 -6.57 -13.65 2.58
N PRO A 187 -5.49 -13.32 1.84
CA PRO A 187 -4.19 -13.91 2.07
C PRO A 187 -3.63 -13.49 3.45
N THR A 188 -2.99 -14.43 4.13
CA THR A 188 -2.19 -14.13 5.32
C THR A 188 -1.05 -13.16 4.99
N ILE A 189 -0.55 -12.43 5.98
CA ILE A 189 0.61 -11.54 5.78
C ILE A 189 1.79 -12.31 5.16
N ARG A 190 2.04 -13.54 5.62
CA ARG A 190 3.08 -14.42 5.05
C ARG A 190 2.87 -14.69 3.56
N GLN A 191 1.62 -14.93 3.13
CA GLN A 191 1.33 -15.17 1.72
C GLN A 191 1.52 -13.92 0.86
N GLN A 192 1.16 -12.74 1.38
CA GLN A 192 1.33 -11.47 0.67
C GLN A 192 2.81 -11.10 0.49
N LEU A 193 3.65 -11.37 1.50
CA LEU A 193 5.09 -11.09 1.46
C LEU A 193 5.89 -12.14 0.67
N GLY A 194 5.33 -13.33 0.44
CA GLY A 194 6.01 -14.44 -0.20
C GLY A 194 6.89 -15.29 0.75
N VAL A 195 7.43 -16.38 0.22
CA VAL A 195 8.29 -17.32 0.94
C VAL A 195 9.75 -16.86 0.88
N SER A 196 10.14 -16.08 1.89
CA SER A 196 11.49 -15.54 2.16
C SER A 196 11.93 -14.36 1.28
N PRO A 197 12.50 -13.29 1.87
CA PRO A 197 13.21 -12.25 1.12
C PRO A 197 14.48 -12.79 0.46
#